data_AF-A0A2V9WC21-F1
#
_entry.id   AF-A0A2V9WC21-F1
#
_cell.length_a   1.000
_cell.length_b   1.000
_cell.length_c   1.000
_cell.angle_alpha   90.00
_cell.angle_beta   90.00
_cell.angle_gamma   90.00
#
_symmetry.space_group_name_H-M   'P 1'
#
loop_
_entity.id
_entity.type
_entity.pdbx_description
1 polymer ?
#
loop_
_entity_poly.entity_id
_entity_poly.type
_entity_poly.pdbx_seq_one_letter_code
_entity_poly.pdbx_strand_id
1 'polypeptide(L)'
;MTGSGKSYFCNFLLQHAQKYKPLTFIFDIGCSFQSLTTIFRGSYLNVGQEARDFTINPFSLAQTKENLQFLFSFFRVLIEGNEQRYRLDFKEERRPWEAIERIYVLEPNQRTISNFANIIGELKERLPRWARGGQYGFLFDNAEDTLSFSRFQTFNFHG
;
A
#
# COMPACT_ATOMS: atom_id res chain seq x y z
N MET A 1 12.26 21.25 -12.07
CA MET A 1 13.43 21.01 -12.93
C MET A 1 13.42 19.57 -13.44
N THR A 2 12.76 19.36 -14.57
CA THR A 2 12.82 18.13 -15.38
C THR A 2 14.13 18.15 -16.20
N GLY A 3 14.69 16.99 -16.54
CA GLY A 3 15.89 16.91 -17.41
C GLY A 3 17.26 17.09 -16.75
N SER A 4 17.39 17.24 -15.43
CA SER A 4 18.69 17.40 -14.75
C SER A 4 19.50 16.09 -14.60
N GLY A 5 19.15 15.01 -15.33
CA GLY A 5 19.85 13.73 -15.29
C GLY A 5 19.61 12.83 -14.07
N LYS A 6 18.72 13.17 -13.14
CA LYS A 6 18.45 12.38 -11.91
C LYS A 6 18.10 10.91 -12.22
N SER A 7 17.09 10.68 -13.05
CA SER A 7 16.65 9.32 -13.39
C SER A 7 17.76 8.53 -14.09
N TYR A 8 18.55 9.18 -14.95
CA TYR A 8 19.69 8.56 -15.60
C TYR A 8 20.75 8.12 -14.57
N PHE A 9 21.10 9.02 -13.64
CA PHE A 9 22.06 8.71 -12.58
C PHE A 9 21.56 7.59 -11.65
N CYS A 10 20.28 7.59 -11.26
CA CYS A 10 19.69 6.50 -10.49
C CYS A 10 19.74 5.17 -11.25
N ASN A 11 19.39 5.16 -12.55
CA ASN A 11 19.49 3.96 -13.38
C ASN A 11 20.94 3.43 -13.43
N PHE A 12 21.94 4.33 -13.54
CA PHE A 12 23.36 3.95 -13.49
C PHE A 12 23.73 3.29 -12.15
N LEU A 13 23.38 3.92 -11.02
CA LEU A 13 23.67 3.36 -9.70
C LEU A 13 22.99 2.00 -9.48
N LEU A 14 21.72 1.88 -9.87
CA LEU A 14 20.95 0.65 -9.72
C LEU A 14 21.53 -0.50 -10.55
N GLN A 15 21.99 -0.23 -11.77
CA GLN A 15 22.68 -1.22 -12.61
C GLN A 15 23.92 -1.77 -11.92
N HIS A 16 24.78 -0.88 -11.41
CA HIS A 16 26.00 -1.28 -10.74
C HIS A 16 25.74 -1.98 -9.40
N ALA A 17 24.69 -1.59 -8.68
CA ALA A 17 24.30 -2.24 -7.44
C ALA A 17 23.86 -3.70 -7.65
N GLN A 18 23.34 -4.07 -8.82
CA GLN A 18 22.85 -5.43 -9.06
C GLN A 18 23.93 -6.51 -8.99
N LYS A 19 25.22 -6.16 -9.10
CA LYS A 19 26.32 -7.11 -8.86
C LYS A 19 26.32 -7.69 -7.44
N TYR A 20 25.72 -6.99 -6.49
CA TYR A 20 25.58 -7.43 -5.09
C TYR A 20 24.27 -8.19 -4.84
N LYS A 21 23.46 -8.43 -5.87
CA LYS A 21 22.16 -9.10 -5.79
C LYS A 21 21.23 -8.53 -4.70
N PRO A 22 21.02 -7.20 -4.61
CA PRO A 22 20.14 -6.62 -3.61
C PRO A 22 18.66 -6.99 -3.85
N LEU A 23 17.82 -6.71 -2.87
CA LEU A 23 16.39 -6.48 -3.13
C LEU A 23 16.23 -5.02 -3.56
N THR A 24 15.65 -4.79 -4.72
CA THR A 24 15.49 -3.47 -5.33
C THR A 24 14.01 -3.16 -5.44
N PHE A 25 13.55 -2.10 -4.77
CA PHE A 25 12.18 -1.59 -4.86
C PHE A 25 12.22 -0.14 -5.32
N ILE A 26 11.52 0.16 -6.42
CA ILE A 26 11.49 1.48 -7.06
C ILE A 26 10.06 1.99 -7.04
N PHE A 27 9.87 3.22 -6.56
CA PHE A 27 8.60 3.94 -6.62
C PHE A 27 8.78 5.12 -7.59
N ASP A 28 8.10 5.07 -8.73
CA ASP A 28 8.29 5.98 -9.87
C ASP A 28 6.99 6.69 -10.25
N ILE A 29 7.08 7.89 -10.81
CA ILE A 29 5.95 8.69 -11.34
C ILE A 29 6.15 9.02 -12.83
N GLY A 30 7.30 8.66 -13.42
CA GLY A 30 7.72 9.10 -14.76
C GLY A 30 8.12 7.99 -15.72
N CYS A 31 7.67 6.75 -15.49
CA CYS A 31 7.97 5.56 -16.31
C CYS A 31 9.47 5.34 -16.65
N SER A 32 10.38 5.93 -15.87
CA SER A 32 11.80 6.06 -16.17
C SER A 32 12.60 4.79 -15.90
N PHE A 33 11.98 3.78 -15.27
CA PHE A 33 12.65 2.55 -14.84
C PHE A 33 12.09 1.28 -15.50
N GLN A 34 11.16 1.39 -16.46
CA GLN A 34 10.56 0.23 -17.11
C GLN A 34 11.61 -0.64 -17.81
N SER A 35 12.44 -0.04 -18.67
CA SER A 35 13.51 -0.77 -19.38
C SER A 35 14.48 -1.45 -18.43
N LEU A 36 14.85 -0.78 -17.33
CA LEU A 36 15.77 -1.33 -16.35
C LEU A 36 15.17 -2.54 -15.62
N THR A 37 13.89 -2.44 -15.27
CA THR A 37 13.13 -3.52 -14.65
C THR A 37 13.10 -4.74 -15.56
N THR A 38 12.83 -4.56 -16.85
CA THR A 38 12.85 -5.64 -17.85
C THR A 38 14.23 -6.28 -17.99
N ILE A 39 15.31 -5.48 -18.06
CA ILE A 39 16.69 -5.97 -18.16
C ILE A 39 17.03 -6.93 -17.01
N PHE A 40 16.62 -6.58 -15.79
CA PHE A 40 16.86 -7.41 -14.60
C PHE A 40 15.78 -8.46 -14.33
N ARG A 41 14.87 -8.69 -15.30
CA ARG A 41 13.76 -9.65 -15.19
C ARG A 41 12.92 -9.42 -13.94
N GLY A 42 12.75 -8.15 -13.60
CA GLY A 42 11.91 -7.66 -12.53
C GLY A 42 10.43 -7.62 -12.90
N SER A 43 9.61 -7.22 -11.94
CA SER A 43 8.20 -6.93 -12.16
C SER A 43 7.97 -5.42 -12.15
N TYR A 44 7.18 -4.96 -13.12
CA TYR A 44 6.80 -3.57 -13.31
C TYR A 44 5.28 -3.47 -13.19
N LEU A 45 4.80 -2.84 -12.11
CA LEU A 45 3.37 -2.70 -11.82
C LEU A 45 2.96 -1.24 -11.93
N ASN A 46 1.88 -0.99 -12.69
CA ASN A 46 1.22 0.31 -12.69
C ASN A 46 0.25 0.38 -11.51
N VAL A 47 0.31 1.47 -10.76
CA VAL A 47 -0.51 1.71 -9.57
C VAL A 47 -1.30 2.99 -9.81
N GLY A 48 -2.56 2.85 -10.20
CA GLY A 48 -3.43 3.98 -10.54
C GLY A 48 -4.86 3.54 -10.78
N GLN A 49 -5.80 4.48 -10.91
CA GLN A 49 -7.22 4.16 -11.09
C GLN A 49 -7.49 3.38 -12.40
N GLU A 50 -6.66 3.59 -13.40
CA GLU A 50 -6.74 2.94 -14.71
C GLU A 50 -6.05 1.55 -14.74
N ALA A 51 -5.22 1.25 -13.73
CA ALA A 51 -4.48 -0.01 -13.64
C ALA A 51 -5.01 -0.87 -12.47
N ARG A 52 -5.58 -2.04 -12.80
CA ARG A 52 -6.18 -2.96 -11.82
C ARG A 52 -5.50 -4.34 -11.85
N ASP A 53 -4.20 -4.35 -12.13
CA ASP A 53 -3.42 -5.57 -12.34
C ASP A 53 -3.23 -6.40 -11.06
N PHE A 54 -3.48 -5.80 -9.89
CA PHE A 54 -3.38 -6.45 -8.60
C PHE A 54 -4.36 -5.85 -7.59
N THR A 55 -4.58 -6.59 -6.52
CA THR A 55 -5.37 -6.23 -5.34
C THR A 55 -4.49 -6.33 -4.11
N ILE A 56 -4.72 -5.46 -3.14
CA ILE A 56 -4.13 -5.56 -1.81
C ILE A 56 -5.26 -5.83 -0.82
N ASN A 57 -5.04 -6.79 0.09
CA ASN A 57 -5.82 -6.91 1.31
C ASN A 57 -4.85 -6.75 2.49
N PRO A 58 -4.84 -5.61 3.22
CA PRO A 58 -3.94 -5.42 4.36
C PRO A 58 -4.07 -6.52 5.42
N PHE A 59 -5.26 -7.13 5.54
CA PHE A 59 -5.57 -8.18 6.51
C PHE A 59 -5.19 -9.60 6.04
N SER A 60 -4.54 -9.74 4.88
CA SER A 60 -4.01 -11.02 4.38
C SER A 60 -2.90 -11.58 5.28
N LEU A 61 -2.23 -10.70 6.03
CA LEU A 61 -1.14 -11.06 6.94
C LEU A 61 -1.63 -11.81 8.18
N ALA A 62 -0.82 -12.75 8.68
CA ALA A 62 -1.11 -13.49 9.91
C ALA A 62 -1.20 -12.56 11.14
N GLN A 63 -1.96 -12.97 12.17
CA GLN A 63 -2.17 -12.20 13.40
C GLN A 63 -0.96 -12.24 14.35
N THR A 64 0.18 -11.69 13.92
CA THR A 64 1.38 -11.51 14.75
C THR A 64 1.45 -10.09 15.32
N LYS A 65 2.23 -9.89 16.40
CA LYS A 65 2.38 -8.56 17.02
C LYS A 65 2.90 -7.51 16.02
N GLU A 66 3.86 -7.91 15.19
CA GLU A 66 4.47 -7.07 14.18
C GLU A 66 3.45 -6.66 13.09
N ASN A 67 2.62 -7.60 12.64
CA ASN A 67 1.59 -7.34 11.64
C ASN A 67 0.46 -6.47 12.19
N LEU A 68 0.06 -6.67 13.45
CA LEU A 68 -0.92 -5.82 14.12
C LEU A 68 -0.41 -4.37 14.28
N GLN A 69 0.86 -4.19 14.62
CA GLN A 69 1.50 -2.86 14.69
C GLN A 69 1.59 -2.19 13.32
N PHE A 70 1.89 -2.96 12.28
CA PHE A 70 1.84 -2.48 10.90
C PHE A 70 0.43 -2.00 10.54
N LEU A 71 -0.60 -2.82 10.78
CA LEU A 71 -1.99 -2.47 10.50
C LEU A 71 -2.43 -1.22 11.26
N PHE A 72 -2.05 -1.08 12.53
CA PHE A 72 -2.32 0.14 13.29
C PHE A 72 -1.72 1.38 12.61
N SER A 73 -0.44 1.31 12.25
CA SER A 73 0.26 2.40 11.57
C SER A 73 -0.36 2.72 10.20
N PHE A 74 -0.74 1.68 9.46
CA PHE A 74 -1.40 1.78 8.16
C PHE A 74 -2.76 2.48 8.28
N PHE A 75 -3.66 1.98 9.14
CA PHE A 75 -4.98 2.58 9.31
C PHE A 75 -4.94 3.97 9.92
N ARG A 76 -3.97 4.27 10.78
CA ARG A 76 -3.71 5.64 11.25
C ARG A 76 -3.46 6.58 10.08
N VAL A 77 -2.58 6.21 9.14
CA VAL A 77 -2.32 7.02 7.92
C VAL A 77 -3.60 7.22 7.10
N LEU A 78 -4.41 6.16 6.91
CA LEU A 78 -5.66 6.25 6.15
C LEU A 78 -6.70 7.15 6.83
N ILE A 79 -6.79 7.09 8.16
CA ILE A 79 -7.76 7.83 8.98
C ILE A 79 -7.37 9.31 9.12
N GLU A 80 -6.09 9.60 9.38
CA GLU A 80 -5.58 10.98 9.53
C GLU A 80 -5.53 11.71 8.18
N GLY A 81 -5.20 10.99 7.10
CA GLY A 81 -5.11 11.54 5.74
C GLY A 81 -4.00 12.59 5.57
N ASN A 82 -3.88 13.14 4.36
CA ASN A 82 -2.76 14.02 3.98
C ASN A 82 -2.89 15.48 4.44
N GLU A 83 -4.09 15.96 4.78
CA GLU A 83 -4.32 17.40 5.01
C GLU A 83 -4.04 17.86 6.44
N GLN A 84 -3.60 16.97 7.33
CA GLN A 84 -3.36 17.21 8.77
C GLN A 84 -4.52 17.85 9.55
N ARG A 85 -5.72 17.95 8.95
CA ARG A 85 -6.93 18.52 9.58
C ARG A 85 -7.48 17.64 10.70
N TYR A 86 -7.17 16.36 10.66
CA TYR A 86 -7.57 15.38 11.65
C TYR A 86 -6.34 14.58 12.09
N ARG A 87 -6.18 14.42 13.39
CA ARG A 87 -5.17 13.56 14.01
C ARG A 87 -5.87 12.80 15.12
N LEU A 88 -5.55 11.51 15.23
CA LEU A 88 -6.11 10.71 16.31
C LEU A 88 -5.57 11.24 17.64
N ASP A 89 -6.47 11.48 18.58
CA ASP A 89 -6.06 11.73 19.96
C ASP A 89 -5.76 10.43 20.71
N PHE A 90 -5.19 10.54 21.92
CA PHE A 90 -4.83 9.38 22.73
C PHE A 90 -6.02 8.48 23.10
N LYS A 91 -7.24 9.03 23.22
CA LYS A 91 -8.44 8.24 23.52
C LYS A 91 -8.92 7.49 22.28
N GLU A 92 -8.80 8.10 21.11
CA GLU A 92 -9.20 7.52 19.83
C GLU A 92 -8.23 6.44 19.34
N GLU A 93 -6.93 6.54 19.66
CA GLU A 93 -5.92 5.53 19.27
C GLU A 93 -6.24 4.11 19.74
N ARG A 94 -7.02 3.94 20.82
CA ARG A 94 -7.48 2.61 21.26
C ARG A 94 -8.46 1.95 20.28
N ARG A 95 -9.26 2.75 19.55
CA ARG A 95 -10.31 2.23 18.66
C ARG A 95 -9.75 1.47 17.46
N PRO A 96 -8.74 1.96 16.71
CA PRO A 96 -8.10 1.17 15.66
C PRO A 96 -7.54 -0.16 16.17
N TRP A 97 -6.90 -0.19 17.35
CA TRP A 97 -6.37 -1.43 17.94
C TRP A 97 -7.47 -2.47 18.18
N GLU A 98 -8.52 -2.09 18.90
CA GLU A 98 -9.64 -2.98 19.21
C GLU A 98 -10.36 -3.44 17.93
N ALA A 99 -10.48 -2.56 16.92
CA ALA A 99 -11.08 -2.89 15.64
C ALA A 99 -10.22 -3.87 14.82
N ILE A 100 -8.89 -3.71 14.85
CA ILE A 100 -7.96 -4.63 14.18
C ILE A 100 -8.05 -6.00 14.85
N GLU A 101 -8.10 -6.10 16.18
CA GLU A 101 -8.27 -7.41 16.83
C GLU A 101 -9.60 -8.08 16.45
N ARG A 102 -10.69 -7.30 16.39
CA ARG A 102 -12.02 -7.80 16.03
C ARG A 102 -12.13 -8.25 14.57
N ILE A 103 -11.47 -7.59 13.62
CA ILE A 103 -11.54 -8.03 12.20
C ILE A 103 -10.92 -9.42 12.01
N TYR A 104 -9.93 -9.79 12.82
CA TYR A 104 -9.32 -11.14 12.77
C TYR A 104 -10.23 -12.26 13.30
N VAL A 105 -11.32 -11.93 14.01
CA VAL A 105 -12.36 -12.90 14.38
C VAL A 105 -13.18 -13.34 13.18
N LEU A 106 -13.27 -12.52 12.13
CA LEU A 106 -13.96 -12.88 10.89
C LEU A 106 -13.15 -13.90 10.08
N GLU A 107 -13.84 -14.64 9.21
CA GLU A 107 -13.20 -15.50 8.23
C GLU A 107 -12.29 -14.69 7.29
N PRO A 108 -11.15 -15.23 6.82
CA PRO A 108 -10.17 -14.49 6.03
C PRO A 108 -10.77 -13.71 4.84
N ASN A 109 -11.71 -14.31 4.10
CA ASN A 109 -12.38 -13.69 2.95
C ASN A 109 -13.33 -12.53 3.32
N GLN A 110 -13.65 -12.35 4.60
CA GLN A 110 -14.47 -11.26 5.12
C GLN A 110 -13.62 -10.11 5.68
N ARG A 111 -12.29 -10.28 5.79
CA ARG A 111 -11.40 -9.24 6.32
C ARG A 111 -11.12 -8.20 5.24
N THR A 112 -11.92 -7.15 5.22
CA THR A 112 -11.93 -6.10 4.18
C THR A 112 -12.02 -4.72 4.85
N ILE A 113 -11.63 -3.65 4.17
CA ILE A 113 -11.74 -2.27 4.71
C ILE A 113 -13.21 -1.91 4.94
N SER A 114 -14.13 -2.33 4.08
CA SER A 114 -15.57 -2.14 4.29
C SER A 114 -16.05 -2.76 5.61
N ASN A 115 -15.65 -4.00 5.90
CA ASN A 115 -16.03 -4.65 7.15
C ASN A 115 -15.32 -4.03 8.35
N PHE A 116 -14.04 -3.65 8.21
CA PHE A 116 -13.31 -2.93 9.24
C PHE A 116 -13.96 -1.57 9.58
N ALA A 117 -14.43 -0.83 8.59
CA ALA A 117 -15.14 0.43 8.78
C ALA A 117 -16.43 0.24 9.60
N ASN A 118 -17.13 -0.88 9.45
CA ASN A 118 -18.30 -1.18 10.30
C ASN A 118 -17.91 -1.47 11.75
N ILE A 119 -16.72 -2.03 12.00
CA ILE A 119 -16.23 -2.39 13.34
C ILE A 119 -15.69 -1.17 14.10
N ILE A 120 -14.99 -0.25 13.42
CA ILE A 120 -14.30 0.88 14.06
C ILE A 120 -15.23 2.00 14.56
N GLY A 121 -16.52 1.96 14.19
CA GLY A 121 -17.52 2.91 14.68
C GLY A 121 -17.41 4.28 14.01
N GLU A 122 -17.38 5.36 14.79
CA GLU A 122 -17.42 6.76 14.29
C GLU A 122 -16.25 7.09 13.33
N LEU A 123 -15.08 6.46 13.52
CA LEU A 123 -13.92 6.66 12.64
C LEU A 123 -14.15 6.18 11.20
N LYS A 124 -15.22 5.42 10.94
CA LYS A 124 -15.61 4.98 9.60
C LYS A 124 -15.79 6.13 8.62
N GLU A 125 -16.18 7.31 9.11
CA GLU A 125 -16.38 8.51 8.29
C GLU A 125 -15.09 9.01 7.62
N ARG A 126 -13.93 8.52 8.09
CA ARG A 126 -12.61 8.83 7.52
C ARG A 126 -12.14 7.85 6.45
N LEU A 127 -12.75 6.68 6.36
CA LEU A 127 -12.40 5.63 5.41
C LEU A 127 -13.14 5.60 4.05
N PRO A 128 -14.15 6.44 3.71
CA PRO A 128 -14.92 6.26 2.47
C PRO A 128 -14.09 6.24 1.19
N ARG A 129 -12.97 6.99 1.13
CA ARG A 129 -12.08 6.99 -0.04
C ARG A 129 -11.38 5.65 -0.27
N TRP A 130 -11.15 4.89 0.79
CA TRP A 130 -10.40 3.64 0.78
C TRP A 130 -11.30 2.40 0.81
N ALA A 131 -12.58 2.58 1.11
CA ALA A 131 -13.60 1.53 1.09
C ALA A 131 -14.24 1.39 -0.31
N ARG A 132 -15.00 0.30 -0.50
CA ARG A 132 -15.72 -0.05 -1.72
C ARG A 132 -16.62 1.11 -2.16
N GLY A 133 -16.53 1.47 -3.44
CA GLY A 133 -17.22 2.64 -4.01
C GLY A 133 -16.46 3.96 -3.84
N GLY A 134 -15.41 3.99 -3.03
CA GLY A 134 -14.47 5.11 -2.91
C GLY A 134 -13.43 5.15 -4.03
N GLN A 135 -12.77 6.31 -4.16
CA GLN A 135 -11.75 6.60 -5.17
C GLN A 135 -10.63 5.54 -5.24
N TYR A 136 -10.22 4.99 -4.10
CA TYR A 136 -9.13 4.03 -3.97
C TYR A 136 -9.60 2.68 -3.42
N GLY A 137 -10.91 2.45 -3.34
CA GLY A 137 -11.49 1.20 -2.81
C GLY A 137 -11.01 -0.04 -3.56
N PHE A 138 -10.80 0.09 -4.88
CA PHE A 138 -10.29 -0.99 -5.72
C PHE A 138 -8.92 -1.51 -5.29
N LEU A 139 -8.09 -0.66 -4.65
CA LEU A 139 -6.72 -1.01 -4.30
C LEU A 139 -6.65 -1.81 -3.00
N PHE A 140 -7.35 -1.37 -1.94
CA PHE A 140 -7.19 -1.93 -0.59
C PHE A 140 -8.41 -2.65 -0.02
N ASP A 141 -9.61 -2.49 -0.62
CA ASP A 141 -10.84 -3.08 -0.08
C ASP A 141 -11.21 -4.40 -0.78
N ASN A 142 -10.28 -5.35 -0.71
CA ASN A 142 -10.37 -6.64 -1.39
C ASN A 142 -10.37 -7.79 -0.38
N ALA A 143 -11.06 -8.89 -0.73
CA ALA A 143 -11.02 -10.12 0.06
C ALA A 143 -9.68 -10.86 -0.14
N GLU A 144 -9.15 -10.82 -1.35
CA GLU A 144 -7.91 -11.49 -1.74
C GLU A 144 -6.79 -10.49 -1.99
N ASP A 145 -5.59 -10.82 -1.51
CA ASP A 145 -4.35 -10.13 -1.82
C ASP A 145 -3.66 -10.87 -2.97
N THR A 146 -3.42 -10.17 -4.08
CA THR A 146 -2.74 -10.73 -5.26
C THR A 146 -1.40 -10.04 -5.52
N LEU A 147 -1.00 -9.09 -4.68
CA LEU A 147 0.28 -8.41 -4.81
C LEU A 147 1.41 -9.40 -4.52
N SER A 148 2.30 -9.56 -5.50
CA SER A 148 3.53 -10.33 -5.36
C SER A 148 4.73 -9.45 -5.67
N PHE A 149 5.86 -9.78 -5.03
CA PHE A 149 7.08 -9.01 -5.17
C PHE A 149 8.16 -9.81 -5.89
N SER A 150 8.79 -9.18 -6.87
CA SER A 150 10.03 -9.66 -7.47
C SER A 150 11.25 -9.07 -6.73
N ARG A 151 12.43 -9.66 -6.93
CA ARG A 151 13.69 -9.10 -6.35
C ARG A 151 14.03 -7.71 -6.90
N PHE A 152 13.54 -7.40 -8.10
CA PHE A 152 13.68 -6.10 -8.75
C PHE A 152 12.28 -5.62 -9.10
N GLN A 153 11.65 -4.91 -8.17
CA GLN A 153 10.27 -4.47 -8.26
C GLN A 153 10.19 -2.99 -8.55
N THR A 154 9.41 -2.62 -9.56
CA THR A 154 9.03 -1.22 -9.81
C THR A 154 7.53 -1.05 -9.65
N PHE A 155 7.14 -0.03 -8.90
CA PHE A 155 5.79 0.50 -8.76
C PHE A 155 5.73 1.85 -9.46
N ASN A 156 4.91 1.96 -10.49
CA ASN A 156 4.74 3.19 -11.26
C ASN A 156 3.38 3.83 -10.95
N PHE A 157 3.40 5.03 -10.40
CA PHE A 157 2.21 5.79 -9.99
C PHE A 157 1.86 6.87 -11.02
N HIS A 158 2.06 6.59 -12.31
CA HIS A 158 1.60 7.51 -13.35
C HIS A 158 0.11 7.78 -13.15
N GLY A 159 -0.24 9.06 -13.04
CA GLY A 159 -1.57 9.53 -12.68
C GLY A 159 -2.58 9.38 -13.80
#